data_AF-A0A7C2LR82-F1
#
_entry.id   AF-A0A7C2LR82-F1
#
_cell.length_a   1.000
_cell.length_b   1.000
_cell.length_c   1.000
_cell.angle_alpha   90.00
_cell.angle_beta   90.00
_cell.angle_gamma   90.00
#
_symmetry.space_group_name_H-M   'P 1'
#
loop_
_entity.id
_entity.type
_entity.pdbx_description
1 polymer ?
#
loop_
_entity_poly.entity_id
_entity_poly.type
_entity_poly.pdbx_seq_one_letter_code
_entity_poly.pdbx_strand_id
1 'polypeptide(L)'
;MSNGQLSREARSRKLGASEGEGIVRCDACPVLCRIRPGRAGACARYANEGGQLVRTDPVLLLQRARDEGGRLVAFAGAGWDGGPLDPSRTFVTGVGAGTTYPDYKPAPFIVSAEHEGVDTVTVVTEGIFSYCGVKVKIDTDRHLGPEAAPVRVAGEQVGHVTTAEYGSQMLSIGGVRHLTGGSKKEGTVTCEALLDLCSGKAVEMTIDDGRTVVVQAGEAPVVDGRREARMRVGCGSATVGIFAKQWLGHVDEVIVVDDHITGVLTEHQAGRVLDMPPAGIRVRGRKSTPGRYFQVARPGLGWGGTDITDPLSIIQRIDAKVAWPGLRLLLTSTTGEDALYCVLDRDLRPVEAEMPRAVRAVVERIGENCEPSLCTVLFMAGAGGSLRAGVTENPVLLTRSVARGETRVTMGGAPVYVWPGGGITFMVDVTRMPGNAFGYVPTPAIVAPIEFTLPRALYERLGGHASDIVPIGDVLREVAGDARIDRWRGENPWPFETGGGSLQE
;
A
#
# COMPACT_ATOMS: atom_id res chain seq x y z
N MET A 1 -15.14 -39.41 -6.58
CA MET A 1 -14.24 -40.05 -5.60
C MET A 1 -13.02 -39.15 -5.51
N SER A 2 -12.71 -38.59 -4.33
CA SER A 2 -11.50 -37.79 -4.11
C SER A 2 -10.29 -38.62 -4.53
N ASN A 3 -9.48 -38.14 -5.47
CA ASN A 3 -8.34 -38.87 -6.02
C ASN A 3 -7.17 -39.01 -5.02
N GLY A 4 -7.42 -38.80 -3.72
CA GLY A 4 -6.42 -38.81 -2.64
C GLY A 4 -5.37 -37.69 -2.74
N GLN A 5 -5.41 -36.86 -3.80
CA GLN A 5 -4.43 -35.81 -4.11
C GLN A 5 -4.33 -34.74 -3.01
N LEU A 6 -5.41 -34.53 -2.25
CA LEU A 6 -5.50 -33.53 -1.18
C LEU A 6 -5.11 -34.07 0.20
N SER A 7 -4.98 -35.40 0.33
CA SER A 7 -4.56 -36.01 1.60
C SER A 7 -3.21 -35.47 2.06
N ARG A 8 -3.01 -35.42 3.38
CA ARG A 8 -1.76 -35.01 4.00
C ARG A 8 -0.55 -35.77 3.42
N GLU A 9 -0.70 -37.08 3.19
CA GLU A 9 0.33 -37.92 2.59
C GLU A 9 0.65 -37.54 1.13
N ALA A 10 -0.37 -37.31 0.30
CA ALA A 10 -0.17 -36.91 -1.09
C ALA A 10 0.50 -35.54 -1.17
N ARG A 11 0.09 -34.58 -0.33
CA ARG A 11 0.73 -33.26 -0.23
C ARG A 11 2.18 -33.37 0.24
N SER A 12 2.46 -34.22 1.23
CA SER A 12 3.83 -34.50 1.68
C SER A 12 4.69 -35.08 0.56
N ARG A 13 4.18 -35.98 -0.28
CA ARG A 13 4.92 -36.55 -1.42
C ARG A 13 5.09 -35.56 -2.57
N LYS A 14 4.12 -34.67 -2.81
CA LYS A 14 4.21 -33.63 -3.84
C LYS A 14 5.31 -32.61 -3.53
N LEU A 15 5.44 -32.26 -2.24
CA LEU A 15 6.32 -31.19 -1.76
C LEU A 15 7.56 -31.68 -1.00
N GLY A 16 7.77 -32.99 -0.86
CA GLY A 16 8.92 -33.52 -0.15
C GLY A 16 9.23 -34.98 -0.46
N ALA A 17 10.41 -35.39 -0.04
CA ALA A 17 10.93 -36.74 -0.24
C ALA A 17 11.45 -37.30 1.08
N SER A 18 11.11 -38.55 1.40
CA SER A 18 11.71 -39.28 2.51
C SER A 18 13.15 -39.67 2.14
N GLU A 19 14.11 -39.39 3.03
CA GLU A 19 15.54 -39.73 2.83
C GLU A 19 16.03 -40.80 3.82
N GLY A 20 15.11 -41.51 4.49
CA GLY A 20 15.44 -42.47 5.54
C GLY A 20 15.61 -41.84 6.92
N GLU A 21 15.67 -42.68 7.97
CA GLU A 21 15.80 -42.26 9.38
C GLU A 21 14.72 -41.25 9.85
N GLY A 22 13.56 -41.25 9.19
CA GLY A 22 12.48 -40.29 9.41
C GLY A 22 12.78 -38.88 8.89
N ILE A 23 13.91 -38.63 8.22
CA ILE A 23 14.25 -37.34 7.62
C ILE A 23 13.42 -37.11 6.36
N VAL A 24 12.92 -35.88 6.22
CA VAL A 24 12.19 -35.43 5.04
C VAL A 24 12.93 -34.26 4.39
N ARG A 25 13.24 -34.39 3.10
CA ARG A 25 13.69 -33.28 2.26
C ARG A 25 12.48 -32.47 1.81
N CYS A 26 12.49 -31.17 2.06
CA CYS A 26 11.46 -30.25 1.63
C CYS A 26 11.78 -29.70 0.23
N ASP A 27 10.96 -30.05 -0.75
CA ASP A 27 11.05 -29.62 -2.15
C ASP A 27 10.19 -28.39 -2.44
N ALA A 28 9.75 -27.66 -1.41
CA ALA A 28 8.95 -26.45 -1.61
C ALA A 28 9.77 -25.27 -2.20
N CYS A 29 11.10 -25.28 -2.07
CA CYS A 29 11.94 -24.23 -2.64
C CYS A 29 13.35 -24.73 -2.97
N PRO A 30 14.17 -23.95 -3.70
CA PRO A 30 15.53 -24.33 -4.09
C PRO A 30 16.51 -24.64 -2.94
N VAL A 31 16.16 -24.32 -1.69
CA VAL A 31 17.00 -24.61 -0.52
C VAL A 31 17.05 -26.11 -0.19
N LEU A 32 16.00 -26.87 -0.53
CA LEU A 32 15.95 -28.33 -0.33
C LEU A 32 16.29 -28.77 1.10
N CYS A 33 15.66 -28.13 2.11
CA CYS A 33 15.95 -28.39 3.52
C CYS A 33 15.78 -29.87 3.88
N ARG A 34 16.77 -30.46 4.55
CA ARG A 34 16.66 -31.80 5.17
C ARG A 34 16.17 -31.64 6.61
N ILE A 35 14.91 -31.97 6.86
CA ILE A 35 14.21 -31.71 8.13
C ILE A 35 14.14 -33.00 8.94
N ARG A 36 14.71 -32.99 10.15
CA ARG A 36 14.63 -34.12 11.10
C ARG A 36 13.23 -34.24 11.73
N PRO A 37 12.81 -35.44 12.19
CA PRO A 37 11.53 -35.61 12.89
C PRO A 37 11.32 -34.60 14.02
N GLY A 38 10.14 -34.00 14.10
CA GLY A 38 9.75 -33.03 15.13
C GLY A 38 10.41 -31.65 14.99
N ARG A 39 11.02 -31.33 13.84
CA ARG A 39 11.66 -30.04 13.58
C ARG A 39 10.98 -29.29 12.44
N ALA A 40 11.12 -27.97 12.46
CA ALA A 40 10.77 -27.10 11.35
C ALA A 40 11.97 -26.91 10.40
N GLY A 41 11.67 -26.65 9.13
CA GLY A 41 12.64 -26.21 8.13
C GLY A 41 13.11 -24.78 8.37
N ALA A 42 14.11 -24.33 7.59
CA ALA A 42 14.79 -23.05 7.83
C ALA A 42 13.89 -21.81 7.65
N CYS A 43 12.80 -21.90 6.88
CA CYS A 43 11.79 -20.83 6.74
C CYS A 43 10.62 -20.95 7.73
N ALA A 44 10.62 -21.96 8.60
CA ALA A 44 9.54 -22.33 9.51
C ALA A 44 8.16 -22.62 8.87
N ARG A 45 7.99 -22.47 7.54
CA ARG A 45 6.75 -22.79 6.80
C ARG A 45 6.43 -24.29 6.73
N TYR A 46 7.45 -25.13 6.82
CA TYR A 46 7.25 -26.57 6.75
C TYR A 46 7.93 -27.24 7.94
N ALA A 47 7.28 -28.28 8.46
CA ALA A 47 7.83 -29.13 9.52
C ALA A 47 7.76 -30.60 9.13
N ASN A 48 8.57 -31.40 9.80
CA ASN A 48 8.52 -32.86 9.70
C ASN A 48 7.78 -33.42 10.91
N GLU A 49 6.57 -33.91 10.67
CA GLU A 49 5.75 -34.60 11.66
C GLU A 49 5.61 -36.07 11.29
N GLY A 50 6.25 -36.95 12.06
CA GLY A 50 6.15 -38.40 11.85
C GLY A 50 6.67 -38.88 10.50
N GLY A 51 7.67 -38.20 9.91
CA GLY A 51 8.19 -38.52 8.59
C GLY A 51 7.36 -37.96 7.43
N GLN A 52 6.41 -37.07 7.72
CA GLN A 52 5.62 -36.35 6.72
C GLN A 52 5.94 -34.85 6.75
N LEU A 53 6.05 -34.25 5.57
CA LEU A 53 6.15 -32.80 5.42
C LEU A 53 4.78 -32.18 5.61
N VAL A 54 4.64 -31.31 6.61
CA VAL A 54 3.41 -30.57 6.90
C VAL A 54 3.63 -29.08 6.76
N ARG A 55 2.57 -28.35 6.39
CA ARG A 55 2.54 -26.89 6.54
C ARG A 55 2.33 -26.56 8.01
N THR A 56 3.08 -25.59 8.49
CA THR A 56 2.91 -25.03 9.84
C THR A 56 1.84 -23.95 9.89
N ASP A 57 1.65 -23.23 8.79
CA ASP A 57 0.53 -22.29 8.62
C ASP A 57 -0.62 -23.00 7.90
N PRO A 58 -1.84 -22.98 8.46
CA PRO A 58 -2.99 -23.60 7.84
C PRO A 58 -3.39 -22.85 6.55
N VAL A 59 -3.98 -23.58 5.59
CA VAL A 59 -4.59 -22.96 4.41
C VAL A 59 -5.72 -22.04 4.87
N LEU A 60 -5.79 -20.83 4.32
CA LEU A 60 -6.87 -19.89 4.61
C LEU A 60 -8.00 -20.02 3.60
N LEU A 61 -9.19 -20.29 4.12
CA LEU A 61 -10.46 -20.23 3.41
C LEU A 61 -11.19 -18.94 3.79
N LEU A 62 -11.70 -18.21 2.79
CA LEU A 62 -12.52 -17.02 3.02
C LEU A 62 -13.99 -17.34 2.74
N GLN A 63 -14.88 -16.97 3.67
CA GLN A 63 -16.32 -17.18 3.53
C GLN A 63 -17.07 -15.86 3.33
N ARG A 64 -17.83 -15.75 2.22
CA ARG A 64 -18.75 -14.62 1.98
C ARG A 64 -19.95 -14.72 2.92
N ALA A 65 -20.48 -13.60 3.42
CA ALA A 65 -21.68 -13.62 4.28
C ALA A 65 -22.94 -14.06 3.51
N ARG A 66 -24.01 -14.47 4.22
CA ARG A 66 -25.34 -14.59 3.61
C ARG A 66 -25.93 -13.18 3.59
N ASP A 67 -26.39 -12.75 2.43
CA ASP A 67 -27.22 -11.54 2.35
C ASP A 67 -28.51 -11.84 3.14
N GLU A 68 -28.87 -10.95 4.07
CA GLU A 68 -29.92 -11.06 5.10
C GLU A 68 -29.54 -11.80 6.41
N GLY A 69 -29.17 -11.01 7.44
CA GLY A 69 -29.38 -11.33 8.85
C GLY A 69 -28.63 -12.53 9.45
N GLY A 70 -27.85 -13.26 8.67
CA GLY A 70 -27.08 -14.41 9.13
C GLY A 70 -25.98 -13.99 10.10
N ARG A 71 -26.19 -14.25 11.39
CA ARG A 71 -25.18 -14.11 12.45
C ARG A 71 -24.03 -15.09 12.17
N LEU A 72 -23.03 -14.65 11.42
CA LEU A 72 -21.78 -15.39 11.26
C LEU A 72 -20.97 -15.23 12.55
N VAL A 73 -20.70 -16.36 13.21
CA VAL A 73 -19.89 -16.40 14.43
C VAL A 73 -18.52 -15.83 14.08
N ALA A 74 -18.04 -14.87 14.88
CA ALA A 74 -16.73 -14.27 14.69
C ALA A 74 -15.66 -15.33 15.02
N PHE A 75 -15.04 -15.90 14.00
CA PHE A 75 -13.96 -16.90 14.12
C PHE A 75 -12.58 -16.27 14.29
N ALA A 76 -12.46 -15.21 15.09
CA ALA A 76 -11.15 -14.73 15.50
C ALA A 76 -10.57 -15.73 16.54
N GLY A 77 -9.83 -16.73 16.06
CA GLY A 77 -8.98 -17.59 16.90
C GLY A 77 -9.57 -18.91 17.40
N ALA A 78 -10.79 -19.29 17.00
CA ALA A 78 -11.36 -20.61 17.28
C ALA A 78 -11.40 -21.46 16.01
N GLY A 79 -10.93 -22.72 16.11
CA GLY A 79 -11.03 -23.70 15.02
C GLY A 79 -12.47 -23.89 14.54
N TRP A 80 -12.63 -24.26 13.27
CA TRP A 80 -13.93 -24.54 12.66
C TRP A 80 -14.73 -25.56 13.48
N ASP A 81 -16.03 -25.29 13.67
CA ASP A 81 -16.94 -26.10 14.49
C ASP A 81 -17.45 -27.38 13.80
N GLY A 82 -16.96 -27.66 12.59
CA GLY A 82 -17.40 -28.79 11.76
C GLY A 82 -18.68 -28.52 10.96
N GLY A 83 -19.23 -27.31 10.99
CA GLY A 83 -20.43 -26.94 10.24
C GLY A 83 -20.16 -26.81 8.74
N PRO A 84 -20.95 -27.46 7.86
CA PRO A 84 -20.62 -27.59 6.44
C PRO A 84 -20.36 -26.22 5.76
N LEU A 85 -19.20 -26.10 5.13
CA LEU A 85 -18.87 -24.94 4.31
C LEU A 85 -19.59 -25.03 2.97
N ASP A 86 -20.20 -23.93 2.59
CA ASP A 86 -20.94 -23.77 1.34
C ASP A 86 -19.95 -23.49 0.19
N PRO A 87 -19.76 -24.42 -0.76
CA PRO A 87 -18.78 -24.24 -1.83
C PRO A 87 -19.05 -23.01 -2.71
N SER A 88 -20.31 -22.58 -2.83
CA SER A 88 -20.67 -21.39 -3.63
C SER A 88 -20.23 -20.07 -3.00
N ARG A 89 -19.88 -20.11 -1.70
CA ARG A 89 -19.58 -18.93 -0.87
C ARG A 89 -18.22 -19.02 -0.16
N THR A 90 -17.40 -20.01 -0.53
CA THR A 90 -16.06 -20.18 0.01
C THR A 90 -15.02 -19.97 -1.08
N PHE A 91 -13.98 -19.21 -0.76
CA PHE A 91 -12.84 -18.97 -1.63
C PHE A 91 -11.58 -19.57 -0.99
N VAL A 92 -10.83 -20.35 -1.77
CA VAL A 92 -9.55 -20.93 -1.36
C VAL A 92 -8.45 -19.93 -1.68
N THR A 93 -7.75 -19.41 -0.67
CA THR A 93 -6.67 -18.43 -0.88
C THR A 93 -5.30 -19.09 -0.96
N GLY A 94 -4.32 -18.36 -1.51
CA GLY A 94 -2.92 -18.76 -1.52
C GLY A 94 -2.28 -18.79 -0.13
N VAL A 95 -2.86 -18.14 0.87
CA VAL A 95 -2.26 -18.06 2.21
C VAL A 95 -2.24 -19.45 2.84
N GLY A 96 -1.05 -19.95 3.18
CA GLY A 96 -0.90 -21.29 3.74
C GLY A 96 -0.99 -22.42 2.71
N ALA A 97 -1.31 -22.12 1.44
CA ALA A 97 -1.48 -23.13 0.39
C ALA A 97 -0.20 -23.93 0.11
N GLY A 98 0.95 -23.31 0.33
CA GLY A 98 2.25 -23.85 -0.03
C GLY A 98 2.71 -23.35 -1.41
N THR A 99 3.86 -23.85 -1.84
CA THR A 99 4.50 -23.51 -3.12
C THR A 99 5.07 -24.79 -3.71
N THR A 100 5.21 -24.84 -5.03
CA THR A 100 5.75 -26.02 -5.72
C THR A 100 7.09 -25.70 -6.36
N TYR A 101 8.07 -26.60 -6.15
CA TYR A 101 9.37 -26.58 -6.80
C TYR A 101 9.84 -28.05 -7.04
N PRO A 102 10.57 -28.37 -8.13
CA PRO A 102 10.92 -27.51 -9.26
C PRO A 102 9.70 -27.00 -10.04
N ASP A 103 9.92 -25.97 -10.85
CA ASP A 103 8.87 -25.11 -11.43
C ASP A 103 7.82 -25.82 -12.29
N TYR A 104 8.09 -27.02 -12.80
CA TYR A 104 7.14 -27.80 -13.60
C TYR A 104 6.03 -28.45 -12.76
N LYS A 105 6.15 -28.46 -11.43
CA LYS A 105 5.12 -29.04 -10.55
C LYS A 105 3.88 -28.13 -10.53
N PRO A 106 2.68 -28.64 -10.87
CA PRO A 106 1.44 -27.87 -10.81
C PRO A 106 1.21 -27.29 -9.42
N ALA A 107 0.57 -26.12 -9.35
CA ALA A 107 0.25 -25.41 -8.10
C ALA A 107 -0.37 -26.36 -7.03
N PRO A 108 -0.20 -26.06 -5.73
CA PRO A 108 -0.71 -26.90 -4.65
C PRO A 108 -2.21 -27.18 -4.76
N PHE A 109 -3.00 -26.18 -5.16
CA PHE A 109 -4.42 -26.33 -5.44
C PHE A 109 -4.78 -25.71 -6.79
N ILE A 110 -5.51 -26.46 -7.59
CA ILE A 110 -6.19 -26.00 -8.80
C ILE A 110 -7.66 -26.36 -8.60
N VAL A 111 -8.46 -25.39 -8.19
CA VAL A 111 -9.79 -25.64 -7.64
C VAL A 111 -10.84 -25.31 -8.69
N SER A 112 -11.73 -26.25 -9.02
CA SER A 112 -12.91 -25.96 -9.84
C SER A 112 -14.12 -25.63 -8.98
N ALA A 113 -14.87 -24.62 -9.41
CA ALA A 113 -16.14 -24.22 -8.81
C ALA A 113 -17.08 -23.68 -9.89
N GLU A 114 -18.38 -23.97 -9.75
CA GLU A 114 -19.39 -23.31 -10.56
C GLU A 114 -19.77 -21.98 -9.90
N HIS A 115 -19.73 -20.89 -10.67
CA HIS A 115 -20.19 -19.58 -10.22
C HIS A 115 -21.09 -18.95 -11.27
N GLU A 116 -22.31 -18.59 -10.89
CA GLU A 116 -23.32 -18.00 -11.80
C GLU A 116 -23.50 -18.82 -13.10
N GLY A 117 -23.44 -20.15 -13.01
CA GLY A 117 -23.55 -21.07 -14.16
C GLY A 117 -22.29 -21.18 -15.01
N VAL A 118 -21.17 -20.55 -14.62
CA VAL A 118 -19.87 -20.66 -15.28
C VAL A 118 -18.97 -21.61 -14.51
N ASP A 119 -18.44 -22.64 -15.17
CA ASP A 119 -17.39 -23.49 -14.61
C ASP A 119 -16.06 -22.72 -14.59
N THR A 120 -15.59 -22.40 -13.39
CA THR A 120 -14.38 -21.61 -13.15
C THR A 120 -13.30 -22.48 -12.52
N VAL A 121 -12.04 -22.12 -12.80
CA VAL A 121 -10.87 -22.66 -12.11
C VAL A 121 -10.17 -21.52 -11.38
N THR A 122 -9.78 -21.76 -10.14
CA THR A 122 -8.85 -20.93 -9.40
C THR A 122 -7.57 -21.70 -9.13
N VAL A 123 -6.46 -21.24 -9.71
CA VAL A 123 -5.13 -21.76 -9.40
C VAL A 123 -4.58 -20.99 -8.21
N VAL A 124 -4.16 -21.70 -7.16
CA VAL A 124 -3.84 -21.14 -5.85
C VAL A 124 -2.44 -21.58 -5.42
N THR A 125 -1.56 -20.60 -5.16
CA THR A 125 -0.18 -20.87 -4.70
C THR A 125 0.37 -19.73 -3.86
N GLU A 126 1.38 -20.02 -3.05
CA GLU A 126 2.32 -19.03 -2.54
C GLU A 126 3.45 -18.88 -3.55
N GLY A 127 3.68 -17.68 -4.08
CA GLY A 127 4.82 -17.37 -4.94
C GLY A 127 6.05 -17.01 -4.12
N ILE A 128 7.23 -17.45 -4.56
CA ILE A 128 8.52 -16.98 -4.03
C ILE A 128 8.98 -15.81 -4.91
N PHE A 129 8.93 -14.60 -4.37
CA PHE A 129 9.22 -13.36 -5.08
C PHE A 129 10.59 -12.80 -4.67
N SER A 130 11.61 -13.05 -5.49
CA SER A 130 12.90 -12.36 -5.39
C SER A 130 12.89 -10.99 -6.09
N TYR A 131 11.94 -10.78 -7.01
CA TYR A 131 11.71 -9.53 -7.73
C TYR A 131 10.49 -8.81 -7.14
N CYS A 132 10.60 -8.38 -5.88
CA CYS A 132 9.53 -7.66 -5.18
C CYS A 132 10.05 -6.58 -4.25
N GLY A 133 9.13 -5.74 -3.78
CA GLY A 133 9.33 -4.76 -2.73
C GLY A 133 7.99 -4.13 -2.36
N VAL A 134 8.03 -3.04 -1.60
CA VAL A 134 6.85 -2.21 -1.35
C VAL A 134 7.05 -0.80 -1.89
N LYS A 135 5.96 -0.19 -2.34
CA LYS A 135 5.86 1.25 -2.57
C LYS A 135 5.11 1.86 -1.41
N VAL A 136 5.73 2.82 -0.74
CA VAL A 136 5.17 3.49 0.43
C VAL A 136 4.79 4.90 0.03
N LYS A 137 3.54 5.30 0.22
CA LYS A 137 3.08 6.69 0.15
C LYS A 137 2.87 7.19 1.58
N ILE A 138 3.45 8.33 1.91
CA ILE A 138 3.44 8.90 3.26
C ILE A 138 2.81 10.29 3.15
N ASP A 139 1.61 10.47 3.71
CA ASP A 139 0.93 11.76 3.70
C ASP A 139 1.54 12.68 4.75
N THR A 140 2.29 13.67 4.27
CA THR A 140 2.99 14.64 5.11
C THR A 140 3.40 15.85 4.30
N ASP A 141 3.34 17.01 4.93
CA ASP A 141 3.90 18.25 4.39
C ASP A 141 5.37 18.44 4.77
N ARG A 142 5.90 17.58 5.65
CA ARG A 142 7.30 17.60 6.04
C ARG A 142 8.15 16.97 4.95
N HIS A 143 9.30 17.57 4.74
CA HIS A 143 10.32 16.98 3.89
C HIS A 143 11.07 15.87 4.61
N LEU A 144 10.97 14.65 4.11
CA LEU A 144 11.64 13.47 4.68
C LEU A 144 13.08 13.31 4.19
N GLY A 145 13.40 13.78 2.98
CA GLY A 145 14.76 13.78 2.46
C GLY A 145 14.81 13.96 0.94
N PRO A 146 16.01 14.12 0.36
CA PRO A 146 16.15 14.34 -1.08
C PRO A 146 15.74 13.11 -1.89
N GLU A 147 15.28 13.31 -3.12
CA GLU A 147 15.01 12.20 -4.04
C GLU A 147 16.27 11.35 -4.25
N ALA A 148 16.08 10.04 -4.40
CA ALA A 148 17.11 9.00 -4.43
C ALA A 148 17.93 8.83 -3.15
N ALA A 149 17.67 9.58 -2.08
CA ALA A 149 18.35 9.39 -0.80
C ALA A 149 18.15 7.96 -0.26
N PRO A 150 19.21 7.28 0.20
CA PRO A 150 19.10 5.98 0.86
C PRO A 150 18.12 5.99 2.03
N VAL A 151 17.24 4.99 2.05
CA VAL A 151 16.39 4.68 3.21
C VAL A 151 17.01 3.51 3.95
N ARG A 152 17.18 3.64 5.26
CA ARG A 152 17.83 2.62 6.10
C ARG A 152 16.94 2.09 7.21
N VAL A 153 17.13 0.81 7.50
CA VAL A 153 16.58 0.11 8.67
C VAL A 153 17.75 -0.63 9.32
N ALA A 154 17.89 -0.54 10.64
CA ALA A 154 19.01 -1.15 11.38
C ALA A 154 20.42 -0.87 10.77
N GLY A 155 20.58 0.32 10.18
CA GLY A 155 21.80 0.78 9.51
C GLY A 155 22.00 0.29 8.05
N GLU A 156 21.25 -0.71 7.60
CA GLU A 156 21.32 -1.24 6.23
C GLU A 156 20.46 -0.41 5.28
N GLN A 157 20.96 -0.16 4.07
CA GLN A 157 20.15 0.47 3.03
C GLN A 157 19.13 -0.55 2.50
N VAL A 158 17.84 -0.30 2.74
CA VAL A 158 16.75 -1.19 2.30
C VAL A 158 15.95 -0.60 1.13
N GLY A 159 16.24 0.65 0.75
CA GLY A 159 15.51 1.34 -0.29
C GLY A 159 16.01 2.77 -0.55
N HIS A 160 15.13 3.59 -1.10
CA HIS A 160 15.38 5.02 -1.33
C HIS A 160 14.09 5.85 -1.33
N VAL A 161 14.23 7.16 -1.12
CA VAL A 161 13.18 8.15 -1.40
C VAL A 161 12.97 8.21 -2.90
N THR A 162 11.75 7.98 -3.37
CA THR A 162 11.42 7.97 -4.80
C THR A 162 11.10 9.37 -5.31
N THR A 163 10.02 9.97 -4.81
CA THR A 163 9.57 11.31 -5.23
C THR A 163 8.58 11.88 -4.21
N ALA A 164 8.13 13.12 -4.45
CA ALA A 164 6.99 13.71 -3.75
C ALA A 164 5.85 13.97 -4.74
N GLU A 165 4.65 13.57 -4.36
CA GLU A 165 3.42 13.88 -5.09
C GLU A 165 2.46 14.64 -4.16
N TYR A 166 1.26 14.96 -4.63
CA TYR A 166 0.29 15.79 -3.94
C TYR A 166 0.15 15.44 -2.44
N GLY A 167 0.70 16.29 -1.57
CA GLY A 167 0.63 16.13 -0.11
C GLY A 167 1.36 14.90 0.45
N SER A 168 2.22 14.23 -0.32
CA SER A 168 2.84 12.97 0.08
C SER A 168 4.28 12.83 -0.37
N GLN A 169 5.08 12.16 0.44
CA GLN A 169 6.40 11.66 0.04
C GLN A 169 6.36 10.15 -0.19
N MET A 170 7.13 9.67 -1.15
CA MET A 170 7.11 8.27 -1.58
C MET A 170 8.45 7.59 -1.36
N LEU A 171 8.41 6.36 -0.85
CA LEU A 171 9.58 5.49 -0.69
C LEU A 171 9.43 4.22 -1.51
N SER A 172 10.55 3.73 -2.04
CA SER A 172 10.66 2.40 -2.63
C SER A 172 11.55 1.54 -1.74
N ILE A 173 10.96 0.55 -1.06
CA ILE A 173 11.66 -0.37 -0.14
C ILE A 173 11.71 -1.77 -0.76
N GLY A 174 12.84 -2.47 -0.61
CA GLY A 174 13.07 -3.76 -1.23
C GLY A 174 13.58 -3.68 -2.67
N GLY A 175 13.35 -4.73 -3.45
CA GLY A 175 13.89 -4.91 -4.80
C GLY A 175 15.09 -5.85 -4.81
N VAL A 176 15.41 -6.37 -6.01
CA VAL A 176 16.43 -7.41 -6.22
C VAL A 176 17.80 -7.02 -5.64
N ARG A 177 18.18 -5.75 -5.83
CA ARG A 177 19.44 -5.19 -5.28
C ARG A 177 19.51 -5.39 -3.77
N HIS A 178 18.47 -5.00 -3.05
CA HIS A 178 18.47 -5.00 -1.59
C HIS A 178 18.23 -6.40 -1.00
N LEU A 179 17.43 -7.24 -1.66
CA LEU A 179 17.19 -8.62 -1.22
C LEU A 179 18.39 -9.54 -1.50
N THR A 180 19.04 -9.41 -2.66
CA THR A 180 20.00 -10.42 -3.15
C THR A 180 21.29 -9.87 -3.74
N GLY A 181 21.34 -8.59 -4.11
CA GLY A 181 22.52 -7.96 -4.73
C GLY A 181 23.52 -7.36 -3.74
N GLY A 182 23.08 -7.11 -2.51
CA GLY A 182 23.87 -6.51 -1.44
C GLY A 182 24.58 -7.52 -0.53
N SER A 183 24.86 -7.10 0.70
CA SER A 183 25.42 -8.00 1.72
C SER A 183 24.35 -8.98 2.25
N LYS A 184 24.79 -10.09 2.88
CA LYS A 184 23.85 -11.00 3.55
C LYS A 184 23.02 -10.28 4.63
N LYS A 185 23.64 -9.36 5.36
CA LYS A 185 22.97 -8.57 6.41
C LYS A 185 21.93 -7.64 5.81
N GLU A 186 22.27 -6.94 4.73
CA GLU A 186 21.34 -6.09 3.97
C GLU A 186 20.12 -6.89 3.49
N GLY A 187 20.34 -8.08 2.90
CA GLY A 187 19.27 -8.95 2.45
C GLY A 187 18.34 -9.41 3.57
N THR A 188 18.89 -9.81 4.72
CA THR A 188 18.10 -10.18 5.91
C THR A 188 17.27 -9.01 6.42
N VAL A 189 17.88 -7.85 6.65
CA VAL A 189 17.19 -6.67 7.19
C VAL A 189 16.13 -6.15 6.22
N THR A 190 16.42 -6.15 4.92
CA THR A 190 15.43 -5.81 3.88
C THR A 190 14.24 -6.76 3.92
N CYS A 191 14.49 -8.06 4.01
CA CYS A 191 13.43 -9.07 4.08
C CYS A 191 12.56 -8.89 5.33
N GLU A 192 13.16 -8.68 6.50
CA GLU A 192 12.46 -8.42 7.76
C GLU A 192 11.60 -7.15 7.69
N ALA A 193 12.14 -6.03 7.18
CA ALA A 193 11.39 -4.79 7.00
C ALA A 193 10.20 -4.98 6.04
N LEU A 194 10.37 -5.73 4.95
CA LEU A 194 9.27 -6.04 4.02
C LEU A 194 8.20 -6.90 4.69
N LEU A 195 8.58 -7.93 5.46
CA LEU A 195 7.63 -8.78 6.18
C LEU A 195 6.80 -7.99 7.19
N ASP A 196 7.43 -7.10 7.95
CA ASP A 196 6.76 -6.27 8.94
C ASP A 196 5.79 -5.28 8.28
N LEU A 197 6.22 -4.57 7.23
CA LEU A 197 5.35 -3.67 6.46
C LEU A 197 4.18 -4.42 5.82
N CYS A 198 4.43 -5.56 5.19
CA CYS A 198 3.39 -6.37 4.55
C CYS A 198 2.43 -7.02 5.57
N SER A 199 2.86 -7.17 6.82
CA SER A 199 2.01 -7.64 7.94
C SER A 199 1.29 -6.49 8.65
N GLY A 200 1.41 -5.25 8.16
CA GLY A 200 0.77 -4.07 8.75
C GLY A 200 1.41 -3.59 10.05
N LYS A 201 2.66 -3.97 10.33
CA LYS A 201 3.41 -3.49 11.49
C LYS A 201 4.13 -2.18 11.18
N ALA A 202 4.40 -1.40 12.23
CA ALA A 202 5.19 -0.20 12.15
C ALA A 202 6.67 -0.52 11.92
N VAL A 203 7.31 0.19 11.00
CA VAL A 203 8.76 0.12 10.75
C VAL A 203 9.34 1.53 10.84
N GLU A 204 10.33 1.70 11.72
CA GLU A 204 11.14 2.92 11.80
C GLU A 204 12.24 2.88 10.74
N MET A 205 12.35 3.95 9.98
CA MET A 205 13.33 4.12 8.90
C MET A 205 14.05 5.45 9.06
N THR A 206 15.32 5.48 8.72
CA THR A 206 16.12 6.72 8.66
C THR A 206 16.48 7.02 7.20
N ILE A 207 16.32 8.26 6.77
CA ILE A 207 16.70 8.71 5.42
C ILE A 207 18.02 9.47 5.51
N ASP A 208 19.01 9.06 4.70
CA ASP A 208 20.30 9.76 4.63
C ASP A 208 20.08 11.22 4.19
N ASP A 209 20.73 12.16 4.89
CA ASP A 209 20.53 13.62 4.75
C ASP A 209 19.06 14.07 4.92
N GLY A 210 18.26 13.26 5.62
CA GLY A 210 16.83 13.45 5.78
C GLY A 210 16.35 13.25 7.22
N ARG A 211 15.22 12.57 7.35
CA ARG A 211 14.44 12.41 8.59
C ARG A 211 14.36 10.96 9.04
N THR A 212 14.03 10.79 10.31
CA THR A 212 13.53 9.51 10.81
C THR A 212 12.01 9.47 10.65
N VAL A 213 11.49 8.40 10.06
CA VAL A 213 10.06 8.22 9.84
C VAL A 213 9.62 6.82 10.27
N VAL A 214 8.53 6.74 11.02
CA VAL A 214 7.82 5.48 11.31
C VAL A 214 6.64 5.35 10.36
N VAL A 215 6.62 4.25 9.62
CA VAL A 215 5.59 3.93 8.62
C VAL A 215 4.81 2.71 9.08
N GLN A 216 3.50 2.79 9.06
CA GLN A 216 2.59 1.66 9.28
C GLN A 216 1.39 1.76 8.33
N ALA A 217 1.06 0.69 7.63
CA ALA A 217 -0.03 0.69 6.65
C ALA A 217 -1.38 1.08 7.29
N GLY A 218 -2.05 2.09 6.73
CA GLY A 218 -3.34 2.59 7.22
C GLY A 218 -3.25 3.49 8.45
N GLU A 219 -2.06 3.86 8.91
CA GLU A 219 -1.86 4.73 10.07
C GLU A 219 -1.11 6.01 9.70
N ALA A 220 -1.29 7.05 10.51
CA ALA A 220 -0.57 8.30 10.30
C ALA A 220 0.94 8.14 10.52
N PRO A 221 1.79 8.74 9.66
CA PRO A 221 3.24 8.70 9.85
C PRO A 221 3.68 9.41 11.12
N VAL A 222 4.81 8.95 11.67
CA VAL A 222 5.53 9.67 12.75
C VAL A 222 6.88 10.12 12.21
N VAL A 223 7.07 11.43 12.06
CA VAL A 223 8.30 12.04 11.52
C VAL A 223 9.05 12.73 12.65
N ASP A 224 10.31 12.34 12.88
CA ASP A 224 11.16 12.83 13.99
C ASP A 224 10.41 12.80 15.35
N GLY A 225 9.65 11.73 15.60
CA GLY A 225 8.86 11.54 16.83
C GLY A 225 7.53 12.30 16.88
N ARG A 226 7.17 13.07 15.85
CA ARG A 226 5.90 13.80 15.75
C ARG A 226 4.93 13.08 14.82
N ARG A 227 3.76 12.71 15.36
CA ARG A 227 2.69 12.11 14.57
C ARG A 227 2.03 13.17 13.70
N GLU A 228 1.97 12.92 12.40
CA GLU A 228 1.24 13.76 11.45
C GLU A 228 -0.26 13.58 11.65
N ALA A 229 -1.04 14.64 11.41
CA ALA A 229 -2.48 14.63 11.61
C ALA A 229 -3.25 14.85 10.31
N ARG A 230 -2.75 15.72 9.43
CA ARG A 230 -3.49 16.24 8.28
C ARG A 230 -2.64 16.26 7.02
N MET A 231 -3.26 15.84 5.93
CA MET A 231 -2.79 16.06 4.57
C MET A 231 -3.33 17.39 4.05
N ARG A 232 -2.46 18.25 3.48
CA ARG A 232 -2.89 19.56 2.93
C ARG A 232 -4.01 19.42 1.89
N VAL A 233 -4.94 20.37 1.90
CA VAL A 233 -6.00 20.53 0.87
C VAL A 233 -5.43 20.95 -0.50
N GLY A 234 -4.22 21.53 -0.51
CA GLY A 234 -3.52 21.90 -1.72
C GLY A 234 -2.31 22.78 -1.45
N CYS A 235 -1.60 23.17 -2.50
CA CYS A 235 -0.54 24.17 -2.40
C CYS A 235 -1.11 25.55 -1.99
N GLY A 236 -0.25 26.47 -1.56
CA GLY A 236 -0.69 27.79 -1.09
C GLY A 236 -1.55 28.56 -2.10
N SER A 237 -1.23 28.44 -3.40
CA SER A 237 -2.06 29.00 -4.48
C SER A 237 -3.47 28.40 -4.56
N ALA A 238 -3.62 27.09 -4.34
CA ALA A 238 -4.92 26.43 -4.37
C ALA A 238 -5.76 26.85 -3.17
N THR A 239 -5.15 26.87 -1.97
CA THR A 239 -5.78 27.37 -0.74
C THR A 239 -6.27 28.81 -0.93
N VAL A 240 -5.46 29.68 -1.52
CA VAL A 240 -5.90 31.04 -1.88
C VAL A 240 -7.17 31.02 -2.73
N GLY A 241 -7.18 30.22 -3.80
CA GLY A 241 -8.33 30.12 -4.70
C GLY A 241 -9.60 29.59 -4.03
N ILE A 242 -9.50 28.57 -3.19
CA ILE A 242 -10.63 27.91 -2.53
C ILE A 242 -11.30 28.84 -1.51
N PHE A 243 -10.51 29.59 -0.73
CA PHE A 243 -11.02 30.35 0.42
C PHE A 243 -11.18 31.86 0.18
N ALA A 244 -10.74 32.39 -0.98
CA ALA A 244 -10.78 33.82 -1.33
C ALA A 244 -12.09 34.55 -0.97
N LYS A 245 -13.25 34.01 -1.37
CA LYS A 245 -14.56 34.64 -1.13
C LYS A 245 -14.88 34.78 0.36
N GLN A 246 -14.37 33.89 1.20
CA GLN A 246 -14.65 33.87 2.64
C GLN A 246 -13.81 34.90 3.40
N TRP A 247 -12.70 35.35 2.80
CA TRP A 247 -11.85 36.41 3.33
C TRP A 247 -12.29 37.82 2.92
N LEU A 248 -13.11 37.94 1.87
CA LEU A 248 -13.57 39.21 1.34
C LEU A 248 -14.25 40.05 2.43
N GLY A 249 -13.80 41.30 2.59
CA GLY A 249 -14.28 42.23 3.61
C GLY A 249 -13.68 42.02 5.01
N HIS A 250 -13.00 40.90 5.27
CA HIS A 250 -12.40 40.59 6.57
C HIS A 250 -10.88 40.81 6.61
N VAL A 251 -10.20 40.65 5.48
CA VAL A 251 -8.76 40.90 5.29
C VAL A 251 -8.52 41.64 3.98
N ASP A 252 -7.42 42.37 3.91
CA ASP A 252 -7.02 43.13 2.72
C ASP A 252 -5.96 42.38 1.91
N GLU A 253 -5.18 41.49 2.55
CA GLU A 253 -4.28 40.55 1.87
C GLU A 253 -4.18 39.22 2.63
N VAL A 254 -3.99 38.14 1.88
CA VAL A 254 -3.68 36.81 2.44
C VAL A 254 -2.46 36.22 1.74
N ILE A 255 -1.49 35.79 2.53
CA ILE A 255 -0.35 35.01 2.06
C ILE A 255 -0.47 33.60 2.62
N VAL A 256 -0.65 32.61 1.75
CA VAL A 256 -0.65 31.20 2.16
C VAL A 256 0.74 30.63 1.89
N VAL A 257 1.45 30.31 2.98
CA VAL A 257 2.83 29.83 2.96
C VAL A 257 2.86 28.34 2.65
N ASP A 258 3.72 27.97 1.69
CA ASP A 258 3.90 26.60 1.20
C ASP A 258 5.31 26.48 0.63
N ASP A 259 5.93 25.30 0.82
CA ASP A 259 7.29 25.00 0.36
C ASP A 259 7.40 24.98 -1.16
N HIS A 260 6.32 24.51 -1.82
CA HIS A 260 6.25 24.44 -3.28
C HIS A 260 5.74 25.75 -3.88
N ILE A 261 4.50 26.16 -3.57
CA ILE A 261 3.85 27.34 -4.17
C ILE A 261 3.15 28.19 -3.10
N THR A 262 3.82 29.26 -2.68
CA THR A 262 3.20 30.29 -1.84
C THR A 262 2.20 31.11 -2.66
N GLY A 263 1.00 31.29 -2.10
CA GLY A 263 -0.09 32.06 -2.70
C GLY A 263 -0.19 33.48 -2.12
N VAL A 264 -0.48 34.48 -2.96
CA VAL A 264 -0.75 35.87 -2.54
C VAL A 264 -2.07 36.32 -3.14
N LEU A 265 -3.07 36.57 -2.30
CA LEU A 265 -4.49 36.68 -2.68
C LEU A 265 -4.79 37.83 -3.64
N THR A 266 -4.40 39.07 -3.34
CA THR A 266 -4.81 40.22 -4.17
C THR A 266 -4.19 40.19 -5.57
N GLU A 267 -3.00 39.57 -5.71
CA GLU A 267 -2.40 39.36 -7.01
C GLU A 267 -3.02 38.18 -7.78
N HIS A 268 -3.46 37.15 -7.05
CA HIS A 268 -4.03 35.93 -7.60
C HIS A 268 -5.32 36.21 -8.38
N GLN A 269 -5.64 35.34 -9.34
CA GLN A 269 -6.87 35.49 -10.14
C GLN A 269 -8.13 35.54 -9.26
N ALA A 270 -8.15 34.81 -8.15
CA ALA A 270 -9.25 34.84 -7.20
C ALA A 270 -9.47 36.24 -6.58
N GLY A 271 -8.39 36.93 -6.16
CA GLY A 271 -8.51 38.30 -5.66
C GLY A 271 -8.95 39.29 -6.75
N ARG A 272 -8.43 39.14 -7.97
CA ARG A 272 -8.82 39.98 -9.11
C ARG A 272 -10.30 39.84 -9.50
N VAL A 273 -10.82 38.61 -9.53
CA VAL A 273 -12.22 38.33 -9.86
C VAL A 273 -13.16 38.81 -8.76
N LEU A 274 -12.68 38.93 -7.53
CA LEU A 274 -13.41 39.53 -6.40
C LEU A 274 -13.23 41.05 -6.30
N ASP A 275 -12.60 41.68 -7.31
CA ASP A 275 -12.28 43.11 -7.36
C ASP A 275 -11.52 43.61 -6.10
N MET A 276 -10.69 42.75 -5.51
CA MET A 276 -9.88 43.13 -4.35
C MET A 276 -8.77 44.08 -4.79
N PRO A 277 -8.58 45.22 -4.09
CA PRO A 277 -7.51 46.15 -4.40
C PRO A 277 -6.15 45.49 -4.11
N PRO A 278 -5.12 45.71 -4.95
CA PRO A 278 -3.77 45.25 -4.64
C PRO A 278 -3.27 45.81 -3.30
N ALA A 279 -2.73 44.96 -2.45
CA ALA A 279 -2.25 45.34 -1.12
C ALA A 279 -0.84 45.94 -1.11
N GLY A 280 -0.11 45.86 -2.21
CA GLY A 280 1.28 46.34 -2.31
C GLY A 280 2.30 45.48 -1.57
N ILE A 281 1.93 44.28 -1.12
CA ILE A 281 2.81 43.36 -0.39
C ILE A 281 3.50 42.42 -1.38
N ARG A 282 4.83 42.49 -1.44
CA ARG A 282 5.64 41.64 -2.31
C ARG A 282 6.38 40.59 -1.48
N VAL A 283 6.14 39.33 -1.79
CA VAL A 283 6.84 38.20 -1.18
C VAL A 283 8.16 37.89 -1.89
N ARG A 284 9.06 37.20 -1.19
CA ARG A 284 10.30 36.64 -1.75
C ARG A 284 10.00 35.56 -2.79
N GLY A 285 11.05 35.06 -3.45
CA GLY A 285 10.95 33.95 -4.40
C GLY A 285 10.69 34.36 -5.85
N ARG A 286 10.44 33.36 -6.69
CA ARG A 286 10.24 33.52 -8.13
C ARG A 286 8.75 33.53 -8.46
N LYS A 287 8.26 34.67 -8.93
CA LYS A 287 6.90 34.80 -9.45
C LYS A 287 6.73 33.93 -10.71
N SER A 288 5.76 33.02 -10.68
CA SER A 288 5.38 32.20 -11.84
C SER A 288 4.27 32.86 -12.63
N THR A 289 3.16 33.11 -11.95
CA THR A 289 1.95 33.76 -12.45
C THR A 289 1.46 34.72 -11.35
N PRO A 290 0.56 35.68 -11.63
CA PRO A 290 0.05 36.59 -10.61
C PRO A 290 -0.42 35.84 -9.36
N GLY A 291 0.11 36.22 -8.18
CA GLY A 291 -0.22 35.58 -6.90
C GLY A 291 0.37 34.19 -6.67
N ARG A 292 1.23 33.67 -7.54
CA ARG A 292 1.88 32.34 -7.41
C ARG A 292 3.40 32.47 -7.40
N TYR A 293 4.01 32.07 -6.29
CA TYR A 293 5.44 32.23 -6.05
C TYR A 293 6.10 30.90 -5.70
N PHE A 294 7.12 30.53 -6.48
CA PHE A 294 8.00 29.40 -6.18
C PHE A 294 9.19 29.84 -5.33
N GLN A 295 9.81 28.92 -4.59
CA GLN A 295 11.07 29.15 -3.88
C GLN A 295 10.99 30.35 -2.91
N VAL A 296 9.84 30.55 -2.28
CA VAL A 296 9.68 31.53 -1.19
C VAL A 296 10.35 31.02 0.07
N ALA A 297 10.21 29.73 0.33
CA ALA A 297 10.83 28.99 1.40
C ALA A 297 11.40 27.67 0.86
N ARG A 298 12.26 27.03 1.64
CA ARG A 298 12.66 25.63 1.40
C ARG A 298 11.84 24.70 2.29
N PRO A 299 11.79 23.41 1.99
CA PRO A 299 11.14 22.45 2.88
C PRO A 299 11.87 22.35 4.24
N GLY A 300 11.13 22.16 5.34
CA GLY A 300 11.66 22.20 6.71
C GLY A 300 10.66 21.85 7.81
N LEU A 301 10.94 22.28 9.06
CA LEU A 301 10.12 21.98 10.25
C LEU A 301 9.29 23.16 10.78
N GLY A 302 9.43 24.33 10.16
CA GLY A 302 8.71 25.54 10.47
C GLY A 302 7.32 25.58 9.82
N TRP A 303 6.84 26.78 9.59
CA TRP A 303 5.49 27.06 9.10
C TRP A 303 5.12 26.27 7.85
N GLY A 304 4.01 25.54 7.88
CA GLY A 304 3.49 24.81 6.71
C GLY A 304 4.48 23.82 6.08
N GLY A 305 5.37 23.21 6.88
CA GLY A 305 6.37 22.26 6.39
C GLY A 305 7.60 22.93 5.74
N THR A 306 7.82 24.22 5.98
CA THR A 306 8.94 24.99 5.41
C THR A 306 10.10 25.22 6.38
N ASP A 307 11.19 25.83 5.94
CA ASP A 307 12.30 26.30 6.80
C ASP A 307 12.02 27.64 7.50
N ILE A 308 10.79 28.16 7.41
CA ILE A 308 10.40 29.46 7.96
C ILE A 308 9.99 29.37 9.43
N THR A 309 10.70 30.08 10.30
CA THR A 309 10.36 30.23 11.72
C THR A 309 9.70 31.58 12.03
N ASP A 310 10.07 32.63 11.29
CA ASP A 310 9.41 33.94 11.30
C ASP A 310 8.62 34.12 9.99
N PRO A 311 7.28 34.03 10.01
CA PRO A 311 6.47 34.12 8.80
C PRO A 311 6.57 35.49 8.12
N LEU A 312 6.87 36.58 8.85
CA LEU A 312 7.02 37.91 8.24
C LEU A 312 8.29 38.03 7.41
N SER A 313 9.28 37.18 7.66
CA SER A 313 10.54 37.15 6.89
C SER A 313 10.32 36.86 5.40
N ILE A 314 9.19 36.27 5.00
CA ILE A 314 8.88 36.01 3.58
C ILE A 314 8.52 37.28 2.80
N ILE A 315 8.20 38.38 3.50
CA ILE A 315 7.88 39.66 2.87
C ILE A 315 9.20 40.28 2.38
N GLN A 316 9.31 40.46 1.06
CA GLN A 316 10.45 41.13 0.44
C GLN A 316 10.35 42.64 0.58
N ARG A 317 9.16 43.20 0.34
CA ARG A 317 8.91 44.66 0.38
C ARG A 317 7.43 44.94 0.52
N ILE A 318 7.09 46.03 1.21
CA ILE A 318 5.76 46.66 1.21
C ILE A 318 5.87 47.96 0.41
N ASP A 319 5.07 48.10 -0.65
CA ASP A 319 5.09 49.27 -1.53
C ASP A 319 4.26 50.42 -0.95
N ALA A 320 4.93 51.45 -0.45
CA ALA A 320 4.28 52.61 0.19
C ALA A 320 3.39 53.44 -0.75
N LYS A 321 3.44 53.22 -2.07
CA LYS A 321 2.52 53.86 -3.02
C LYS A 321 1.19 53.13 -3.15
N VAL A 322 1.11 51.89 -2.67
CA VAL A 322 -0.04 51.00 -2.83
C VAL A 322 -0.62 50.59 -1.47
N ALA A 323 0.24 50.24 -0.51
CA ALA A 323 -0.15 49.89 0.85
C ALA A 323 -0.56 51.12 1.68
N TRP A 324 -1.36 50.92 2.72
CA TRP A 324 -1.84 51.98 3.61
C TRP A 324 -1.77 51.56 5.10
N PRO A 325 -1.64 52.52 6.03
CA PRO A 325 -1.77 52.24 7.46
C PRO A 325 -3.16 51.67 7.78
N GLY A 326 -3.22 50.60 8.55
CA GLY A 326 -4.46 49.88 8.88
C GLY A 326 -4.78 48.70 7.96
N LEU A 327 -3.97 48.43 6.93
CA LEU A 327 -4.12 47.25 6.07
C LEU A 327 -4.04 45.96 6.90
N ARG A 328 -5.03 45.08 6.74
CA ARG A 328 -5.19 43.81 7.46
C ARG A 328 -4.58 42.67 6.67
N LEU A 329 -3.54 42.06 7.20
CA LEU A 329 -2.76 41.01 6.57
C LEU A 329 -2.92 39.69 7.34
N LEU A 330 -3.28 38.63 6.63
CA LEU A 330 -3.24 37.26 7.14
C LEU A 330 -2.09 36.49 6.48
N LEU A 331 -1.27 35.83 7.28
CA LEU A 331 -0.38 34.76 6.86
C LEU A 331 -0.94 33.45 7.42
N THR A 332 -1.00 32.38 6.63
CA THR A 332 -1.44 31.06 7.10
C THR A 332 -0.73 29.92 6.36
N SER A 333 -0.63 28.74 6.95
CA SER A 333 -0.20 27.52 6.25
C SER A 333 -1.34 26.90 5.43
N THR A 334 -0.99 25.92 4.59
CA THR A 334 -1.92 25.13 3.76
C THR A 334 -2.84 24.19 4.55
N THR A 335 -2.55 23.96 5.83
CA THR A 335 -3.36 23.15 6.77
C THR A 335 -4.13 24.00 7.79
N GLY A 336 -3.88 25.31 7.82
CA GLY A 336 -4.43 26.22 8.83
C GLY A 336 -3.88 26.01 10.25
N GLU A 337 -2.88 25.13 10.42
CA GLU A 337 -2.23 24.88 11.72
C GLU A 337 -1.38 26.06 12.18
N ASP A 338 -0.79 26.78 11.23
CA ASP A 338 -0.03 27.99 11.48
C ASP A 338 -0.78 29.19 10.91
N ALA A 339 -0.97 30.23 11.72
CA ALA A 339 -1.57 31.49 11.26
C ALA A 339 -1.10 32.70 12.06
N LEU A 340 -0.97 33.84 11.40
CA LEU A 340 -0.56 35.13 11.95
C LEU A 340 -1.41 36.22 11.31
N TYR A 341 -2.03 37.03 12.15
CA TYR A 341 -2.81 38.18 11.72
C TYR A 341 -2.08 39.47 12.12
N CYS A 342 -1.87 40.35 11.15
CA CYS A 342 -1.19 41.62 11.34
C CYS A 342 -2.04 42.78 10.83
N VAL A 343 -1.80 43.95 11.40
CA VAL A 343 -2.26 45.24 10.86
C VAL A 343 -1.04 46.10 10.60
N LEU A 344 -0.98 46.75 9.43
CA LEU A 344 0.11 47.66 9.13
C LEU A 344 0.00 48.93 9.99
N ASP A 345 1.09 49.30 10.66
CA ASP A 345 1.16 50.56 11.41
C ASP A 345 1.32 51.79 10.49
N ARG A 346 1.56 52.97 11.10
CA ARG A 346 1.77 54.22 10.35
C ARG A 346 3.04 54.22 9.50
N ASP A 347 4.02 53.40 9.85
CA ASP A 347 5.27 53.21 9.11
C ASP A 347 5.18 52.01 8.14
N LEU A 348 3.97 51.49 7.92
CA LEU A 348 3.66 50.32 7.08
C LEU A 348 4.33 49.02 7.53
N ARG A 349 4.66 48.90 8.81
CA ARG A 349 5.23 47.68 9.38
C ARG A 349 4.10 46.75 9.84
N PRO A 350 4.14 45.46 9.50
CA PRO A 350 3.19 44.49 10.05
C PRO A 350 3.37 44.39 11.57
N VAL A 351 2.32 44.72 12.32
CA VAL A 351 2.27 44.52 13.77
C VAL A 351 1.24 43.44 14.04
N GLU A 352 1.64 42.40 14.78
CA GLU A 352 0.74 41.34 15.21
C GLU A 352 -0.46 41.93 15.97
N ALA A 353 -1.65 41.47 15.61
CA ALA A 353 -2.91 41.91 16.19
C ALA A 353 -3.82 40.72 16.47
N GLU A 354 -4.82 40.92 17.33
CA GLU A 354 -5.80 39.88 17.61
C GLU A 354 -6.58 39.51 16.33
N MET A 355 -6.52 38.24 15.94
CA MET A 355 -7.21 37.74 14.76
C MET A 355 -8.73 37.77 14.95
N PRO A 356 -9.49 38.51 14.12
CA PRO A 356 -10.94 38.56 14.21
C PRO A 356 -11.59 37.19 14.05
N ARG A 357 -12.71 36.94 14.75
CA ARG A 357 -13.43 35.66 14.72
C ARG A 357 -13.77 35.17 13.31
N ALA A 358 -14.18 36.09 12.42
CA ALA A 358 -14.50 35.74 11.03
C ALA A 358 -13.27 35.23 10.26
N VAL A 359 -12.09 35.81 10.49
CA VAL A 359 -10.84 35.37 9.86
C VAL A 359 -10.40 34.02 10.42
N ARG A 360 -10.48 33.87 11.76
CA ARG A 360 -10.16 32.62 12.45
C ARG A 360 -11.02 31.44 11.95
N ALA A 361 -12.32 31.67 11.76
CA ALA A 361 -13.22 30.64 11.25
C ALA A 361 -12.82 30.14 9.84
N VAL A 362 -12.25 31.01 8.99
CA VAL A 362 -11.75 30.59 7.68
C VAL A 362 -10.44 29.81 7.81
N VAL A 363 -9.53 30.21 8.71
CA VAL A 363 -8.29 29.45 8.99
C VAL A 363 -8.62 28.05 9.50
N GLU A 364 -9.55 27.93 10.46
CA GLU A 364 -10.02 26.64 10.97
C GLU A 364 -10.63 25.78 9.84
N ARG A 365 -11.39 26.42 8.94
CA ARG A 365 -11.98 25.75 7.78
C ARG A 365 -10.98 25.23 6.77
N ILE A 366 -9.78 25.82 6.66
CA ILE A 366 -8.70 25.23 5.85
C ILE A 366 -8.42 23.81 6.38
N GLY A 367 -8.26 23.68 7.70
CA GLY A 367 -8.05 22.39 8.36
C GLY A 367 -9.26 21.45 8.29
N GLU A 368 -10.50 21.97 8.27
CA GLU A 368 -11.71 21.15 8.05
C GLU A 368 -11.75 20.51 6.64
N ASN A 369 -11.03 21.09 5.67
CA ASN A 369 -10.93 20.56 4.30
C ASN A 369 -9.63 19.76 4.08
N CYS A 370 -8.89 19.47 5.16
CA CYS A 370 -7.78 18.52 5.13
C CYS A 370 -8.28 17.11 5.49
N GLU A 371 -7.71 16.11 4.83
CA GLU A 371 -7.95 14.70 5.17
C GLU A 371 -6.94 14.20 6.21
N PRO A 372 -7.25 13.16 7.00
CA PRO A 372 -6.28 12.53 7.90
C PRO A 372 -5.04 12.04 7.13
N SER A 373 -3.85 12.33 7.65
CA SER A 373 -2.61 11.77 7.12
C SER A 373 -2.55 10.25 7.31
N LEU A 374 -2.19 9.50 6.27
CA LEU A 374 -2.02 8.06 6.32
C LEU A 374 -0.73 7.62 5.60
N CYS A 375 -0.22 6.45 5.97
CA CYS A 375 0.77 5.71 5.19
C CYS A 375 0.09 4.60 4.39
N THR A 376 0.30 4.58 3.08
CA THR A 376 -0.07 3.43 2.23
C THR A 376 1.16 2.55 2.04
N VAL A 377 0.98 1.24 2.15
CA VAL A 377 2.00 0.23 1.78
C VAL A 377 1.42 -0.65 0.68
N LEU A 378 1.97 -0.53 -0.52
CA LEU A 378 1.59 -1.39 -1.66
C LEU A 378 2.68 -2.43 -1.88
N PHE A 379 2.37 -3.71 -1.71
CA PHE A 379 3.27 -4.78 -2.12
C PHE A 379 3.28 -4.86 -3.65
N MET A 380 4.46 -4.79 -4.25
CA MET A 380 4.66 -4.85 -5.69
C MET A 380 5.59 -6.02 -6.02
N ALA A 381 5.17 -6.88 -6.94
CA ALA A 381 5.97 -8.01 -7.40
C ALA A 381 5.67 -8.40 -8.84
N GLY A 382 6.60 -9.15 -9.44
CA GLY A 382 6.42 -9.80 -10.74
C GLY A 382 6.21 -11.31 -10.60
N ALA A 383 5.14 -11.85 -11.19
CA ALA A 383 4.97 -13.29 -11.36
C ALA A 383 5.87 -13.81 -12.49
N GLY A 384 7.02 -14.36 -12.09
CA GLY A 384 8.06 -14.87 -12.99
C GLY A 384 7.64 -16.11 -13.80
N GLY A 385 8.53 -16.57 -14.70
CA GLY A 385 8.29 -17.78 -15.50
C GLY A 385 8.04 -19.03 -14.65
N SER A 386 8.84 -19.20 -13.60
CA SER A 386 8.74 -20.30 -12.63
C SER A 386 7.36 -20.44 -11.99
N LEU A 387 6.83 -19.33 -11.46
CA LEU A 387 5.50 -19.30 -10.85
C LEU A 387 4.42 -19.63 -11.89
N ARG A 388 4.51 -19.03 -13.08
CA ARG A 388 3.53 -19.23 -14.15
C ARG A 388 3.56 -20.66 -14.72
N ALA A 389 4.69 -21.35 -14.67
CA ALA A 389 4.80 -22.76 -15.09
C ALA A 389 4.00 -23.71 -14.17
N GLY A 390 3.87 -23.37 -12.88
CA GLY A 390 2.97 -24.07 -11.96
C GLY A 390 1.48 -23.84 -12.25
N VAL A 391 1.14 -22.85 -13.09
CA VAL A 391 -0.24 -22.53 -13.49
C VAL A 391 -0.56 -23.13 -14.86
N THR A 392 0.30 -22.94 -15.85
CA THR A 392 0.12 -23.42 -17.23
C THR A 392 1.44 -23.90 -17.81
N GLU A 393 1.41 -24.92 -18.66
CA GLU A 393 2.58 -25.43 -19.40
C GLU A 393 3.21 -24.36 -20.31
N ASN A 394 2.42 -23.41 -20.82
CA ASN A 394 2.90 -22.28 -21.62
C ASN A 394 2.66 -20.92 -20.91
N PRO A 395 3.62 -20.45 -20.08
CA PRO A 395 3.50 -19.23 -19.27
C PRO A 395 3.09 -17.95 -20.01
N VAL A 396 3.41 -17.83 -21.31
CA VAL A 396 3.08 -16.63 -22.08
C VAL A 396 1.58 -16.54 -22.36
N LEU A 397 0.87 -17.66 -22.46
CA LEU A 397 -0.57 -17.68 -22.71
C LEU A 397 -1.34 -17.15 -21.49
N LEU A 398 -0.95 -17.58 -20.29
CA LEU A 398 -1.47 -17.00 -19.04
C LEU A 398 -1.22 -15.50 -18.96
N THR A 399 -0.02 -15.05 -19.33
CA THR A 399 0.34 -13.63 -19.31
C THR A 399 -0.56 -12.80 -20.23
N ARG A 400 -0.81 -13.30 -21.45
CA ARG A 400 -1.73 -12.67 -22.41
C ARG A 400 -3.17 -12.68 -21.92
N SER A 401 -3.60 -13.76 -21.28
CA SER A 401 -4.94 -13.88 -20.68
C SER A 401 -5.17 -12.85 -19.57
N VAL A 402 -4.21 -12.69 -18.66
CA VAL A 402 -4.24 -11.64 -17.63
C VAL A 402 -4.25 -10.25 -18.25
N ALA A 403 -3.40 -9.99 -19.25
CA ALA A 403 -3.34 -8.68 -19.92
C ALA A 403 -4.65 -8.32 -20.67
N ARG A 404 -5.41 -9.31 -21.12
CA ARG A 404 -6.73 -9.14 -21.75
C ARG A 404 -7.88 -9.05 -20.74
N GLY A 405 -7.62 -9.22 -19.45
CA GLY A 405 -8.66 -9.28 -18.41
C GLY A 405 -9.46 -10.58 -18.40
N GLU A 406 -9.04 -11.61 -19.16
CA GLU A 406 -9.69 -12.92 -19.23
C GLU A 406 -9.35 -13.81 -18.01
N THR A 407 -8.27 -13.46 -17.30
CA THR A 407 -7.86 -14.09 -16.04
C THR A 407 -7.72 -13.03 -14.96
N ARG A 408 -8.48 -13.22 -13.89
CA ARG A 408 -8.43 -12.35 -12.71
C ARG A 408 -7.31 -12.80 -11.78
N VAL A 409 -6.50 -11.85 -11.34
CA VAL A 409 -5.44 -12.07 -10.35
C VAL A 409 -5.88 -11.49 -9.02
N THR A 410 -5.70 -12.26 -7.94
CA THR A 410 -5.88 -11.78 -6.56
C THR A 410 -4.69 -12.21 -5.71
N MET A 411 -4.56 -11.61 -4.52
CA MET A 411 -3.62 -12.05 -3.49
C MET A 411 -4.32 -12.17 -2.15
N GLY A 412 -4.49 -13.40 -1.66
CA GLY A 412 -5.27 -13.63 -0.43
C GLY A 412 -6.72 -13.20 -0.60
N GLY A 413 -7.25 -13.22 -1.83
CA GLY A 413 -8.56 -12.66 -2.18
C GLY A 413 -8.62 -11.13 -2.34
N ALA A 414 -7.56 -10.39 -2.00
CA ALA A 414 -7.53 -8.95 -2.29
C ALA A 414 -7.34 -8.70 -3.79
N PRO A 415 -8.05 -7.71 -4.38
CA PRO A 415 -7.82 -7.35 -5.77
C PRO A 415 -6.44 -6.71 -5.94
N VAL A 416 -5.82 -6.97 -7.07
CA VAL A 416 -4.54 -6.37 -7.43
C VAL A 416 -4.71 -5.41 -8.60
N TYR A 417 -3.88 -4.38 -8.64
CA TYR A 417 -3.65 -3.62 -9.86
C TYR A 417 -2.58 -4.32 -10.68
N VAL A 418 -2.92 -4.81 -11.87
CA VAL A 418 -1.95 -5.38 -12.82
C VAL A 418 -1.31 -4.25 -13.61
N TRP A 419 0.00 -4.07 -13.45
CA TRP A 419 0.77 -3.06 -14.16
C TRP A 419 0.93 -3.46 -15.63
N PRO A 420 0.58 -2.58 -16.60
CA PRO A 420 0.73 -2.89 -18.02
C PRO A 420 2.17 -3.22 -18.40
N GLY A 421 2.38 -4.26 -19.20
CA GLY A 421 3.71 -4.64 -19.68
C GLY A 421 3.80 -6.06 -20.23
N GLY A 422 5.01 -6.51 -20.54
CA GLY A 422 5.28 -7.85 -21.10
C GLY A 422 5.23 -9.01 -20.09
N GLY A 423 5.06 -8.72 -18.80
CA GLY A 423 4.95 -9.70 -17.72
C GLY A 423 3.70 -9.47 -16.87
N ILE A 424 3.51 -10.31 -15.86
CA ILE A 424 2.46 -10.11 -14.85
C ILE A 424 3.11 -9.40 -13.66
N THR A 425 3.19 -8.08 -13.73
CA THR A 425 3.59 -7.24 -12.59
C THR A 425 2.33 -6.72 -11.93
N PHE A 426 2.26 -6.74 -10.61
CA PHE A 426 1.08 -6.33 -9.89
C PHE A 426 1.42 -5.56 -8.63
N MET A 427 0.42 -4.84 -8.12
CA MET A 427 0.42 -4.20 -6.81
C MET A 427 -0.83 -4.57 -6.02
N VAL A 428 -0.67 -4.78 -4.73
CA VAL A 428 -1.79 -4.99 -3.80
C VAL A 428 -1.62 -4.07 -2.58
N ASP A 429 -2.74 -3.49 -2.14
CA ASP A 429 -2.81 -2.79 -0.85
C ASP A 429 -2.85 -3.82 0.28
N VAL A 430 -1.81 -3.79 1.13
CA VAL A 430 -1.65 -4.77 2.21
C VAL A 430 -2.78 -4.69 3.25
N THR A 431 -3.45 -3.53 3.37
CA THR A 431 -4.59 -3.36 4.30
C THR A 431 -5.82 -4.17 3.88
N ARG A 432 -5.90 -4.53 2.59
CA ARG A 432 -7.00 -5.32 2.01
C ARG A 432 -6.77 -6.82 2.08
N MET A 433 -5.56 -7.25 2.46
CA MET A 433 -5.19 -8.66 2.55
C MET A 433 -5.53 -9.26 3.92
N PRO A 434 -5.63 -10.60 4.03
CA PRO A 434 -5.64 -11.27 5.32
C PRO A 434 -4.37 -10.98 6.13
N GLY A 435 -4.49 -10.84 7.45
CA GLY A 435 -3.33 -10.67 8.32
C GLY A 435 -2.43 -11.90 8.31
N ASN A 436 -1.11 -11.67 8.42
CA ASN A 436 -0.05 -12.70 8.35
C ASN A 436 -0.06 -13.51 7.04
N ALA A 437 -0.36 -12.87 5.91
CA ALA A 437 -0.39 -13.52 4.60
C ALA A 437 1.01 -13.78 3.99
N PHE A 438 2.05 -13.14 4.50
CA PHE A 438 3.39 -13.16 3.92
C PHE A 438 4.35 -14.04 4.71
N GLY A 439 5.30 -14.67 4.02
CA GLY A 439 6.40 -15.42 4.61
C GLY A 439 7.71 -15.16 3.88
N TYR A 440 8.73 -15.98 4.15
CA TYR A 440 10.03 -15.83 3.48
C TYR A 440 10.70 -17.18 3.21
N VAL A 441 11.81 -17.13 2.45
CA VAL A 441 12.78 -18.23 2.36
C VAL A 441 14.20 -17.73 2.69
N PRO A 442 15.11 -18.59 3.21
CA PRO A 442 16.43 -18.16 3.68
C PRO A 442 17.35 -17.56 2.61
N THR A 443 17.15 -17.90 1.34
CA THR A 443 17.68 -17.16 0.20
C THR A 443 16.79 -15.94 0.02
N PRO A 444 17.14 -14.76 0.58
CA PRO A 444 16.15 -13.74 0.95
C PRO A 444 15.18 -13.42 -0.19
N ALA A 445 13.93 -13.81 0.02
CA ALA A 445 12.83 -13.59 -0.91
C ALA A 445 11.52 -13.68 -0.13
N ILE A 446 10.56 -12.84 -0.53
CA ILE A 446 9.23 -12.81 0.08
C ILE A 446 8.39 -13.92 -0.52
N VAL A 447 7.64 -14.59 0.33
CA VAL A 447 6.62 -15.56 -0.04
C VAL A 447 5.28 -14.87 0.12
N ALA A 448 4.46 -14.83 -0.92
CA ALA A 448 3.16 -14.19 -0.86
C ALA A 448 2.11 -15.00 -1.64
N PRO A 449 0.83 -14.97 -1.23
CA PRO A 449 -0.24 -15.67 -1.92
C PRO A 449 -0.49 -15.04 -3.29
N ILE A 450 -0.85 -15.85 -4.28
CA ILE A 450 -1.36 -15.38 -5.56
C ILE A 450 -2.37 -16.38 -6.11
N GLU A 451 -3.47 -15.87 -6.64
CA GLU A 451 -4.52 -16.69 -7.23
C GLU A 451 -4.86 -16.23 -8.66
N PHE A 452 -5.09 -17.19 -9.55
CA PHE A 452 -5.54 -16.95 -10.93
C PHE A 452 -6.90 -17.58 -11.14
N THR A 453 -7.92 -16.75 -11.33
CA THR A 453 -9.30 -17.20 -11.56
C THR A 453 -9.72 -16.94 -12.99
N LEU A 454 -10.23 -17.96 -13.67
CA LEU A 454 -10.63 -17.91 -15.08
C LEU A 454 -11.63 -19.04 -15.42
N PRO A 455 -12.39 -18.95 -16.54
CA PRO A 455 -13.23 -20.05 -16.99
C PRO A 455 -12.41 -21.32 -17.26
N ARG A 456 -12.91 -22.49 -16.86
CA ARG A 456 -12.21 -23.77 -17.04
C ARG A 456 -11.81 -24.04 -18.49
N ALA A 457 -12.73 -23.80 -19.42
CA ALA A 457 -12.48 -24.00 -20.84
C ALA A 457 -11.33 -23.10 -21.35
N LEU A 458 -11.16 -21.90 -20.78
CA LEU A 458 -10.02 -21.05 -21.08
C LEU A 458 -8.74 -21.63 -20.48
N TYR A 459 -8.75 -22.01 -19.20
CA TYR A 459 -7.61 -22.64 -18.53
C TYR A 459 -7.05 -23.83 -19.32
N GLU A 460 -7.91 -24.74 -19.78
CA GLU A 460 -7.51 -25.88 -20.61
C GLU A 460 -6.88 -25.45 -21.95
N ARG A 461 -7.46 -24.45 -22.63
CA ARG A 461 -6.87 -23.89 -23.88
C ARG A 461 -5.52 -23.21 -23.68
N LEU A 462 -5.26 -22.66 -22.49
CA LEU A 462 -3.96 -22.06 -22.16
C LEU A 462 -2.89 -23.12 -21.83
N GLY A 463 -3.24 -24.41 -21.84
CA GLY A 463 -2.36 -25.50 -21.41
C GLY A 463 -2.28 -25.61 -19.88
N GLY A 464 -3.39 -25.36 -19.19
CA GLY A 464 -3.49 -25.57 -17.76
C GLY A 464 -3.34 -27.04 -17.37
N HIS A 465 -2.85 -27.28 -16.15
CA HIS A 465 -2.66 -28.62 -15.57
C HIS A 465 -4.02 -29.27 -15.22
N ALA A 466 -4.76 -29.70 -16.25
CA ALA A 466 -6.15 -30.15 -16.11
C ALA A 466 -6.31 -31.42 -15.24
N SER A 467 -5.30 -32.28 -15.19
CA SER A 467 -5.24 -33.49 -14.36
C SER A 467 -5.21 -33.22 -12.86
N ASP A 468 -4.84 -31.99 -12.48
CA ASP A 468 -4.68 -31.56 -11.09
C ASP A 468 -5.88 -30.73 -10.60
N ILE A 469 -6.90 -30.55 -11.45
CA ILE A 469 -8.15 -29.88 -11.07
C ILE A 469 -8.90 -30.72 -10.04
N VAL A 470 -9.23 -30.11 -8.91
CA VAL A 470 -10.04 -30.69 -7.84
C VAL A 470 -11.30 -29.86 -7.60
N PRO A 471 -12.49 -30.46 -7.43
CA PRO A 471 -13.69 -29.73 -7.07
C PRO A 471 -13.56 -29.08 -5.69
N ILE A 472 -14.07 -27.86 -5.53
CA ILE A 472 -14.08 -27.16 -4.24
C ILE A 472 -14.71 -28.01 -3.12
N GLY A 473 -15.75 -28.78 -3.41
CA GLY A 473 -16.38 -29.66 -2.41
C GLY A 473 -15.45 -30.74 -1.85
N ASP A 474 -14.47 -31.21 -2.63
CA ASP A 474 -13.46 -32.14 -2.16
C ASP A 474 -12.37 -31.41 -1.35
N VAL A 475 -12.00 -30.17 -1.74
CA VAL A 475 -11.11 -29.31 -0.94
C VAL A 475 -11.69 -29.05 0.45
N LEU A 476 -12.96 -28.68 0.53
CA LEU A 476 -13.62 -28.42 1.82
C LEU A 476 -13.71 -29.68 2.67
N ARG A 477 -13.90 -30.86 2.07
CA ARG A 477 -13.97 -32.13 2.81
C ARG A 477 -12.61 -32.54 3.40
N GLU A 478 -11.53 -32.37 2.63
CA GLU A 478 -10.21 -32.90 2.97
C GLU A 478 -9.33 -31.88 3.73
N VAL A 479 -9.60 -30.57 3.59
CA VAL A 479 -8.72 -29.50 4.10
C VAL A 479 -9.37 -28.64 5.18
N ALA A 480 -10.71 -28.49 5.20
CA ALA A 480 -11.37 -27.53 6.10
C ALA A 480 -11.13 -27.83 7.59
N GLY A 481 -10.96 -29.10 7.97
CA GLY A 481 -10.68 -29.50 9.36
C GLY A 481 -9.40 -28.90 9.93
N ASP A 482 -8.40 -28.67 9.07
CA ASP A 482 -7.10 -28.10 9.43
C ASP A 482 -6.92 -26.67 8.90
N ALA A 483 -7.96 -26.07 8.30
CA ALA A 483 -7.89 -24.76 7.68
C ALA A 483 -8.16 -23.62 8.69
N ARG A 484 -7.56 -22.46 8.42
CA ARG A 484 -8.04 -21.19 8.99
C ARG A 484 -9.22 -20.72 8.16
N ILE A 485 -10.28 -20.29 8.83
CA ILE A 485 -11.48 -19.77 8.15
C ILE A 485 -11.70 -18.34 8.62
N ASP A 486 -11.58 -17.40 7.69
CA ASP A 486 -11.90 -16.00 7.95
C ASP A 486 -13.11 -15.57 7.11
N ARG A 487 -13.70 -14.44 7.49
CA ARG A 487 -14.74 -13.79 6.71
C ARG A 487 -14.13 -13.10 5.49
N TRP A 488 -14.81 -13.20 4.36
CA TRP A 488 -14.53 -12.34 3.21
C TRP A 488 -14.68 -10.87 3.59
N ARG A 489 -13.72 -10.02 3.17
CA ARG A 489 -13.80 -8.57 3.36
C ARG A 489 -14.80 -8.01 2.35
N GLY A 490 -15.93 -7.49 2.81
CA GLY A 490 -17.03 -7.03 1.94
C GLY A 490 -16.64 -5.92 0.95
N GLU A 491 -15.60 -5.14 1.26
CA GLU A 491 -15.03 -4.11 0.39
C GLU A 491 -14.20 -4.68 -0.78
N ASN A 492 -13.78 -5.95 -0.69
CA ASN A 492 -13.12 -6.64 -1.78
C ASN A 492 -14.18 -7.25 -2.72
N PRO A 493 -14.11 -7.00 -4.03
CA PRO A 493 -15.03 -7.61 -4.99
C PRO A 493 -14.87 -9.12 -4.95
N TRP A 494 -15.96 -9.87 -4.97
CA TRP A 494 -15.89 -11.33 -4.93
C TRP A 494 -15.09 -11.84 -6.15
N PRO A 495 -14.15 -12.80 -6.03
CA PRO A 495 -13.23 -13.14 -7.12
C PRO A 495 -13.91 -13.67 -8.37
N PHE A 496 -15.10 -14.24 -8.20
CA PHE A 496 -15.89 -14.80 -9.30
C PHE A 496 -16.93 -13.83 -9.87
N GLU A 497 -17.19 -12.69 -9.21
CA GLU A 497 -18.08 -11.67 -9.78
C GLU A 497 -17.47 -11.18 -11.10
N THR A 498 -18.22 -11.35 -12.18
CA THR A 498 -17.93 -10.67 -13.44
C THR A 498 -18.04 -9.18 -13.17
N GLY A 499 -17.06 -8.40 -13.61
CA GLY A 499 -17.04 -6.96 -13.38
C GLY A 499 -18.29 -6.32 -14.00
N GLY A 500 -19.34 -6.15 -13.21
CA GLY A 500 -20.43 -5.22 -13.44
C GLY A 500 -19.90 -3.80 -13.30
N GLY A 501 -18.98 -3.43 -14.20
CA GLY A 501 -18.67 -2.05 -14.48
C GLY A 501 -19.85 -1.44 -15.23
N SER A 502 -20.98 -1.29 -14.54
CA SER A 502 -21.86 -0.18 -14.85
C SER A 502 -21.07 1.09 -14.53
N LEU A 503 -20.39 1.62 -15.55
CA LEU A 503 -20.43 3.05 -15.77
C LEU A 503 -21.91 3.37 -15.97
N GLN A 504 -22.65 3.54 -14.87
CA GLN A 504 -23.93 4.21 -14.90
C GLN A 504 -23.64 5.70 -15.04
N GLU A 505 -24.40 6.29 -15.95
CA GLU A 505 -24.25 7.59 -16.62
C GLU A 505 -23.94 8.80 -15.73
#